data_AF-A0A7J3HPE4-F1
#
_entry.id   AF-A0A7J3HPE4-F1
#
_cell.length_a   1.000
_cell.length_b   1.000
_cell.length_c   1.000
_cell.angle_alpha   90.00
_cell.angle_beta   90.00
_cell.angle_gamma   90.00
#
_symmetry.space_group_name_H-M   'P 1'
#
loop_
_entity.id
_entity.type
_entity.pdbx_description
1 polymer ?
#
loop_
_entity_poly.entity_id
_entity_poly.type
_entity_poly.pdbx_seq_one_letter_code
_entity_poly.pdbx_strand_id
1 'polypeptide(L)'
;MSLTETSGIARRYFALNAFDGALIGLGAIFGFYISGMYDYRVVLLTIMAIAVGSAISGFSGAFISEKLEQEARVKRLEEAILTNLKDSIHYQASLTSSIIVSIINGVSSLISIFSVSAPYVI
;
A
#
# COMPACT_ATOMS: atom_id res chain seq x y z
N MET A 1 -6.19 -3.81 19.34
CA MET A 1 -6.44 -2.78 18.33
C MET A 1 -7.95 -2.59 18.24
N SER A 2 -8.47 -1.41 18.60
CA SER A 2 -9.88 -1.11 18.37
C SER A 2 -10.08 -0.80 16.88
N LEU A 3 -11.26 -1.09 16.32
CA LEU A 3 -11.60 -0.82 14.92
C LEU A 3 -11.33 0.65 14.52
N THR A 4 -11.39 1.56 15.49
CA THR A 4 -11.15 2.99 15.33
C THR A 4 -9.68 3.32 15.03
N GLU A 5 -8.72 2.62 15.65
CA GLU A 5 -7.28 2.83 15.38
C GLU A 5 -6.89 2.31 14.00
N THR A 6 -7.44 1.14 13.61
CA THR A 6 -7.23 0.56 12.28
C THR A 6 -7.71 1.49 11.16
N SER A 7 -8.82 2.20 11.36
CA SER A 7 -9.35 3.19 10.41
C SER A 7 -8.43 4.38 10.21
N GLY A 8 -7.85 4.93 11.29
CA GLY A 8 -6.90 6.04 11.22
C GLY A 8 -5.63 5.69 10.44
N ILE A 9 -5.08 4.50 10.70
CA ILE A 9 -3.89 3.98 10.01
C ILE A 9 -4.22 3.69 8.54
N ALA A 10 -5.33 3.01 8.27
CA ALA A 10 -5.79 2.74 6.90
C ALA A 10 -5.96 4.02 6.07
N ARG A 11 -6.55 5.08 6.63
CA ARG A 11 -6.72 6.37 5.94
C ARG A 11 -5.36 7.02 5.62
N ARG A 12 -4.39 6.93 6.54
CA ARG A 12 -3.05 7.48 6.33
C ARG A 12 -2.32 6.74 5.20
N TYR A 13 -2.32 5.41 5.24
CA TYR A 13 -1.73 4.58 4.20
C TYR A 13 -2.42 4.77 2.85
N PHE A 14 -3.76 4.84 2.84
CA PHE A 14 -4.51 5.14 1.62
C PHE A 14 -4.04 6.46 0.98
N ALA A 15 -4.00 7.56 1.75
CA ALA A 15 -3.62 8.87 1.22
C ALA A 15 -2.17 8.93 0.73
N LEU A 16 -1.23 8.39 1.52
CA LEU A 16 0.20 8.35 1.15
C LEU A 16 0.42 7.57 -0.14
N ASN A 17 -0.17 6.38 -0.23
CA ASN A 17 0.12 5.47 -1.33
C ASN A 17 -0.74 5.76 -2.58
N ALA A 18 -1.90 6.40 -2.41
CA ALA A 18 -2.61 7.02 -3.53
C ALA A 18 -1.78 8.17 -4.13
N PHE A 19 -1.16 9.00 -3.31
CA PHE A 19 -0.31 10.08 -3.82
C PHE A 19 0.91 9.53 -4.57
N ASP A 20 1.55 8.48 -4.03
CA ASP A 20 2.67 7.81 -4.70
C ASP A 20 2.24 7.18 -6.04
N GLY A 21 1.09 6.49 -6.06
CA GLY A 21 0.49 5.98 -7.29
C GLY A 21 0.21 7.08 -8.32
N ALA A 22 -0.26 8.26 -7.89
CA ALA A 22 -0.48 9.39 -8.81
C ALA A 22 0.83 9.86 -9.43
N LEU A 23 1.90 9.97 -8.63
CA LEU A 23 3.22 10.39 -9.11
C LEU A 23 3.82 9.36 -10.08
N ILE A 24 3.66 8.08 -9.80
CA ILE A 24 4.09 6.99 -10.69
C ILE A 24 3.32 7.05 -12.03
N GLY A 25 2.00 7.21 -11.98
CA GLY A 25 1.16 7.35 -13.17
C GLY A 25 1.50 8.59 -14.00
N LEU A 26 1.71 9.74 -13.34
CA LEU A 26 2.17 10.97 -14.00
C LEU A 26 3.53 10.78 -14.65
N GLY A 27 4.48 10.15 -13.96
CA GLY A 27 5.81 9.86 -14.48
C GLY A 27 5.76 8.99 -15.74
N ALA A 28 4.89 7.97 -15.76
CA ALA A 28 4.67 7.14 -16.93
C ALA A 28 4.13 7.95 -18.12
N ILE A 29 3.11 8.78 -17.90
CA ILE A 29 2.52 9.65 -18.94
C ILE A 29 3.56 10.63 -19.49
N PHE A 30 4.32 11.28 -18.61
CA PHE A 30 5.41 12.17 -19.02
C PHE A 30 6.47 11.42 -19.84
N GLY A 31 6.79 10.18 -19.46
CA GLY A 31 7.69 9.31 -20.22
C GLY A 31 7.18 9.01 -21.64
N PHE A 32 5.89 8.72 -21.79
CA PHE A 32 5.27 8.54 -23.11
C PHE A 32 5.28 9.81 -23.94
N TYR A 33 4.97 10.94 -23.32
CA TYR A 33 4.99 12.25 -23.99
C TYR A 33 6.39 12.59 -24.52
N ILE A 34 7.44 12.42 -23.71
CA ILE A 34 8.84 12.73 -24.11
C ILE A 34 9.36 11.75 -25.15
N SER A 35 9.01 10.47 -25.04
CA SER A 35 9.46 9.44 -25.99
C SER A 35 8.74 9.49 -27.34
N GLY A 36 7.62 10.21 -27.45
CA GLY A 36 6.76 10.22 -28.64
C GLY A 36 6.07 8.88 -28.90
N MET A 37 6.08 7.95 -27.93
CA MET A 37 5.46 6.64 -28.05
C MET A 37 3.99 6.70 -27.62
N TYR A 38 3.11 6.87 -28.61
CA TYR A 38 1.66 7.02 -28.40
C TYR A 38 0.85 5.79 -28.80
N ASP A 39 1.51 4.64 -29.05
CA ASP A 39 0.79 3.40 -29.36
C ASP A 39 -0.06 2.99 -28.14
N TYR A 40 -1.38 2.99 -28.34
CA TYR A 40 -2.36 2.67 -27.30
C TYR A 40 -2.07 1.34 -26.60
N ARG A 41 -1.68 0.29 -27.33
CA ARG A 41 -1.41 -1.02 -26.74
C ARG A 41 -0.18 -0.96 -25.84
N VAL A 42 0.86 -0.25 -26.27
CA VAL A 42 2.09 -0.08 -25.49
C VAL A 42 1.81 0.71 -24.22
N VAL A 43 1.10 1.84 -24.34
CA VAL A 43 0.74 2.70 -23.21
C VAL A 43 -0.12 1.94 -22.19
N LEU A 44 -1.18 1.28 -22.66
CA LEU A 44 -2.09 0.49 -21.82
C LEU A 44 -1.37 -0.63 -21.07
N LEU A 45 -0.60 -1.47 -21.78
CA LEU A 45 0.10 -2.60 -21.17
C LEU A 45 1.14 -2.14 -20.15
N THR A 46 1.83 -1.04 -20.44
CA THR A 46 2.82 -0.47 -19.52
C THR A 46 2.15 0.08 -18.26
N ILE A 47 1.06 0.84 -18.39
CA ILE A 47 0.31 1.36 -17.25
C ILE A 47 -0.23 0.20 -16.40
N MET A 48 -0.77 -0.85 -17.01
CA MET A 48 -1.20 -2.05 -16.27
C MET A 48 -0.03 -2.70 -15.52
N ALA A 49 1.11 -2.88 -16.17
CA ALA A 49 2.29 -3.49 -15.54
C ALA A 49 2.78 -2.65 -14.34
N ILE A 50 2.85 -1.33 -14.51
CA ILE A 50 3.22 -0.39 -13.46
C ILE A 50 2.20 -0.44 -12.30
N ALA A 51 0.90 -0.44 -12.62
CA ALA A 51 -0.16 -0.50 -11.63
C ALA A 51 -0.06 -1.78 -10.79
N VAL A 52 0.03 -2.95 -11.43
CA VAL A 52 0.16 -4.24 -10.72
C VAL A 52 1.45 -4.30 -9.91
N GLY A 53 2.58 -3.86 -10.47
CA GLY A 53 3.86 -3.81 -9.76
C GLY A 53 3.80 -2.92 -8.53
N SER A 54 3.21 -1.73 -8.65
CA SER A 54 3.02 -0.80 -7.52
C SER A 54 2.07 -1.36 -6.47
N ALA A 55 1.00 -2.05 -6.87
CA ALA A 55 0.07 -2.69 -5.94
C ALA A 55 0.75 -3.76 -5.08
N ILE A 56 1.51 -4.65 -5.71
CA ILE A 56 2.24 -5.74 -5.04
C ILE A 56 3.33 -5.15 -4.13
N SER A 57 4.05 -4.13 -4.61
CA SER A 57 5.08 -3.43 -3.84
C SER A 57 4.48 -2.75 -2.60
N GLY A 58 3.39 -1.99 -2.79
CA GLY A 58 2.69 -1.30 -1.71
C GLY A 58 2.08 -2.25 -0.68
N PHE A 59 1.45 -3.34 -1.14
CA PHE A 59 0.93 -4.37 -0.24
C PHE A 59 2.05 -4.99 0.60
N SER A 60 3.13 -5.43 -0.05
CA SER A 60 4.23 -6.13 0.62
C SER A 60 4.96 -5.21 1.60
N GLY A 61 5.22 -3.97 1.21
CA GLY A 61 5.88 -2.97 2.05
C GLY A 61 5.08 -2.64 3.31
N ALA A 62 3.78 -2.37 3.15
CA ALA A 62 2.90 -2.11 4.28
C ALA A 62 2.79 -3.34 5.21
N PHE A 63 2.67 -4.54 4.64
CA PHE A 63 2.53 -5.76 5.42
C PHE A 63 3.76 -6.04 6.29
N ILE A 64 4.95 -5.96 5.69
CA ILE A 64 6.21 -6.18 6.40
C ILE A 64 6.42 -5.09 7.47
N SER A 65 6.17 -3.82 7.12
CA SER A 65 6.35 -2.71 8.06
C SER A 65 5.42 -2.83 9.27
N GLU A 66 4.13 -3.09 9.05
CA GLU A 66 3.16 -3.20 10.14
C GLU A 66 3.43 -4.43 11.01
N LYS A 67 3.83 -5.57 10.40
CA LYS A 67 4.23 -6.76 11.15
C LYS A 67 5.41 -6.48 12.07
N LEU A 68 6.44 -5.78 11.59
CA LEU A 68 7.61 -5.42 12.39
C LEU A 68 7.26 -4.44 13.52
N GLU A 69 6.42 -3.45 13.24
CA GLU A 69 5.98 -2.48 14.25
C GLU A 69 5.15 -3.17 15.34
N GLN A 70 4.35 -4.16 14.97
CA GLN A 70 3.58 -4.97 15.90
C GLN A 70 4.46 -5.87 16.76
N GLU A 71 5.45 -6.57 16.18
CA GLU A 71 6.43 -7.37 16.94
C GLU A 71 7.22 -6.50 17.93
N ALA A 72 7.66 -5.32 17.50
CA ALA A 72 8.33 -4.36 18.37
C ALA A 72 7.41 -3.88 19.51
N ARG A 73 6.12 -3.66 19.25
CA ARG A 73 5.15 -3.27 20.27
C ARG A 73 4.94 -4.36 21.32
N VAL A 74 4.83 -5.63 20.91
CA VAL A 74 4.71 -6.76 21.84
C VAL A 74 5.96 -6.87 22.71
N LYS A 75 7.15 -6.80 22.11
CA LYS A 75 8.41 -6.89 22.84
C LYS A 75 8.55 -5.80 23.92
N ARG A 76 8.19 -4.55 23.61
CA ARG A 76 8.18 -3.44 24.59
C ARG A 76 7.22 -3.69 25.75
N LEU A 77 6.08 -4.31 25.48
CA LEU A 77 5.11 -4.69 26.52
C LEU A 77 5.68 -5.79 27.41
N GLU A 78 6.27 -6.84 26.84
CA GLU A 78 6.92 -7.94 27.60
C GLU A 78 7.98 -7.42 28.56
N GLU A 79 8.83 -6.49 28.09
CA GLU A 79 9.87 -5.84 28.90
C GLU A 79 9.26 -5.02 30.06
N ALA A 80 8.14 -4.33 29.83
CA ALA A 80 7.48 -3.50 30.84
C ALA A 80 6.76 -4.31 31.93
N ILE A 81 6.20 -5.48 31.59
CA ILE A 81 5.45 -6.33 32.54
C ILE A 81 6.25 -7.55 33.03
N LEU A 82 7.50 -7.69 32.60
CA LEU A 82 8.41 -8.81 32.92
C LEU A 82 7.78 -10.20 32.69
N THR A 83 6.81 -10.28 31.79
CA THR A 83 6.01 -11.48 31.51
C THR A 83 5.94 -11.70 30.01
N ASN A 84 6.06 -12.95 29.58
CA ASN A 84 5.99 -13.32 28.18
C ASN A 84 4.55 -13.21 27.65
N LEU A 85 4.37 -12.56 26.51
CA LEU A 85 3.09 -12.28 25.85
C LEU A 85 2.96 -13.00 24.50
N LYS A 86 3.86 -13.94 24.17
CA LYS A 86 3.75 -14.77 22.97
C LYS A 86 2.37 -15.44 22.91
N ASP A 87 1.72 -15.35 21.75
CA ASP A 87 0.39 -15.90 21.44
C ASP A 87 -0.83 -15.28 22.14
N SER A 88 -0.76 -14.03 22.59
CA SER A 88 -1.98 -13.33 23.03
C SER A 88 -2.98 -13.13 21.86
N ILE A 89 -4.29 -13.16 22.15
CA ILE A 89 -5.39 -12.89 21.21
C ILE A 89 -5.20 -11.53 20.50
N HIS A 90 -4.52 -10.59 21.15
CA HIS A 90 -4.17 -9.28 20.59
C HIS A 90 -3.20 -9.36 19.39
N TYR A 91 -2.31 -10.34 19.35
CA TYR A 91 -1.37 -10.55 18.24
C TYR A 91 -2.09 -11.00 16.97
N GLN A 92 -3.00 -11.97 17.09
CA GLN A 92 -3.82 -12.49 15.98
C GLN A 92 -4.77 -11.42 15.41
N ALA A 93 -5.42 -10.63 16.27
CA ALA A 93 -6.29 -9.52 15.83
C ALA A 93 -5.53 -8.42 15.07
N SER A 94 -4.26 -8.23 15.40
CA SER A 94 -3.43 -7.18 14.80
C SER A 94 -2.76 -7.64 13.49
N LEU A 95 -2.50 -8.95 13.32
CA LEU A 95 -2.17 -9.54 12.01
C LEU A 95 -3.27 -9.31 10.96
N THR A 96 -4.53 -9.50 11.36
CA THR A 96 -5.69 -9.24 10.49
C THR A 96 -5.79 -7.76 10.11
N SER A 97 -5.54 -6.85 11.05
CA SER A 97 -5.47 -5.40 10.76
C SER A 97 -4.34 -5.06 9.80
N SER A 98 -3.16 -5.68 9.95
CA SER A 98 -2.02 -5.49 9.06
C SER A 98 -2.35 -5.88 7.62
N ILE A 99 -3.05 -7.01 7.42
CA ILE A 99 -3.49 -7.44 6.09
C ILE A 99 -4.47 -6.43 5.48
N ILE A 100 -5.48 -5.98 6.24
CA ILE A 100 -6.46 -5.00 5.76
C ILE A 100 -5.77 -3.70 5.33
N VAL A 101 -4.88 -3.17 6.18
CA VAL A 101 -4.12 -1.94 5.87
C VAL A 101 -3.27 -2.14 4.61
N SER A 102 -2.64 -3.29 4.45
CA SER A 102 -1.80 -3.61 3.30
C SER A 102 -2.60 -3.72 2.00
N ILE A 103 -3.80 -4.30 2.05
CA ILE A 103 -4.72 -4.34 0.90
C ILE A 103 -5.12 -2.93 0.51
N ILE A 104 -5.54 -2.11 1.48
CA ILE A 104 -5.92 -0.71 1.25
C ILE A 104 -4.75 0.06 0.63
N ASN A 105 -3.53 -0.19 1.09
CA ASN A 105 -2.31 0.41 0.55
C ASN A 105 -2.12 0.04 -0.93
N GLY A 106 -2.13 -1.25 -1.27
CA GLY A 106 -1.96 -1.69 -2.66
C GLY A 106 -3.06 -1.18 -3.60
N VAL A 107 -4.32 -1.23 -3.14
CA VAL A 107 -5.49 -0.78 -3.91
C VAL A 107 -5.49 0.72 -4.14
N SER A 108 -5.04 1.53 -3.16
CA SER A 108 -5.02 2.98 -3.32
C SER A 108 -4.08 3.43 -4.44
N SER A 109 -2.92 2.76 -4.57
CA SER A 109 -1.98 3.03 -5.66
C SER A 109 -2.56 2.66 -7.02
N LEU A 110 -3.22 1.49 -7.14
CA LEU A 110 -3.92 1.07 -8.37
C LEU A 110 -4.93 2.12 -8.84
N ILE A 111 -5.84 2.52 -7.95
CA ILE A 111 -6.90 3.47 -8.26
C ILE A 111 -6.30 4.79 -8.74
N SER A 112 -5.23 5.23 -8.07
CA SER A 112 -4.59 6.51 -8.38
C SER A 112 -3.90 6.50 -9.74
N ILE A 113 -3.14 5.44 -10.05
CA ILE A 113 -2.50 5.26 -11.36
C ILE A 113 -3.55 5.27 -12.47
N PHE A 114 -4.61 4.48 -12.35
CA PHE A 114 -5.67 4.46 -13.36
C PHE A 114 -6.41 5.79 -13.48
N SER A 115 -6.64 6.50 -12.37
CA SER A 115 -7.34 7.79 -12.38
C SER A 115 -6.53 8.86 -13.13
N VAL A 116 -5.23 8.92 -12.88
CA VAL A 116 -4.32 9.86 -13.57
C VAL A 116 -4.13 9.48 -15.03
N SER A 117 -4.06 8.19 -15.32
CA SER A 117 -3.84 7.67 -16.69
C SER A 117 -5.10 7.50 -17.52
N ALA A 118 -6.28 7.75 -16.97
CA ALA A 118 -7.56 7.58 -17.65
C ALA A 118 -7.62 8.23 -19.05
N PRO A 119 -7.09 9.46 -19.28
CA PRO A 119 -7.12 10.09 -20.61
C PRO A 119 -6.32 9.37 -21.70
N TYR A 120 -5.40 8.49 -21.33
CA TYR A 120 -4.53 7.74 -22.24
C TYR A 120 -4.95 6.26 -22.39
N VAL A 121 -5.87 5.80 -21.53
CA VAL A 121 -6.29 4.41 -21.39
C VAL A 121 -7.71 4.19 -21.92
N ILE A 122 -8.56 5.24 -21.90
CA ILE A 122 -9.93 5.26 -22.41
C ILE A 122 -9.96 6.09 -23.70
#